data_AF-A0A7Y0A975-F1
#
_entry.id   AF-A0A7Y0A975-F1
#
_cell.length_a   1.000
_cell.length_b   1.000
_cell.length_c   1.000
_cell.angle_alpha   90.00
_cell.angle_beta   90.00
_cell.angle_gamma   90.00
#
_symmetry.space_group_name_H-M   'P 1'
#
loop_
_entity.id
_entity.type
_entity.pdbx_description
1 polymer ?
#
loop_
_entity_poly.entity_id
_entity_poly.type
_entity_poly.pdbx_seq_one_letter_code
_entity_poly.pdbx_strand_id
1 'polypeptide(L)'
;MSALKRIRETKNLTQEELAQKSGLSVRTIQRIEAGMLPKGYTLKALVRTLDIPEEDLLNIKIVQQEIETVELPVTITENESANLALAKIINLSSIPVAWLPFANFMVPLLIMFFTKEKSRIIKQIISLQILLSIVCPVIFMIVALLKLGSRAVMITMVMLVLSNIYIILRNAYEMDKKSSLRYKLNFSFL
;
A
#
# COMPACT_ATOMS: atom_id res chain seq x y z
N MET A 1 -19.84 -5.89 3.69
CA MET A 1 -20.39 -7.22 3.31
C MET A 1 -19.35 -7.94 2.45
N SER A 2 -19.13 -9.24 2.64
CA SER A 2 -18.13 -9.99 1.83
C SER A 2 -18.58 -10.13 0.38
N ALA A 3 -17.61 -10.23 -0.55
CA ALA A 3 -17.90 -10.37 -1.98
C ALA A 3 -18.70 -11.64 -2.29
N LEU A 4 -18.39 -12.76 -1.61
CA LEU A 4 -19.15 -14.00 -1.74
C LEU A 4 -20.63 -13.80 -1.35
N LYS A 5 -20.90 -13.10 -0.26
CA LYS A 5 -22.25 -12.79 0.20
C LYS A 5 -23.04 -11.99 -0.84
N ARG A 6 -22.42 -10.98 -1.46
CA ARG A 6 -23.05 -10.18 -2.52
C ARG A 6 -23.41 -11.01 -3.76
N ILE A 7 -22.49 -11.86 -4.21
CA ILE A 7 -22.72 -12.73 -5.37
C ILE A 7 -23.83 -13.74 -5.06
N ARG A 8 -23.81 -14.34 -3.86
CA ARG A 8 -24.87 -15.25 -3.38
C ARG A 8 -26.24 -14.58 -3.40
N GLU A 9 -26.32 -13.36 -2.86
CA GLU A 9 -27.57 -12.58 -2.81
C GLU A 9 -28.04 -12.15 -4.20
N THR A 10 -27.13 -11.80 -5.10
CA THR A 10 -27.46 -11.48 -6.50
C THR A 10 -28.05 -12.69 -7.24
N LYS A 11 -27.64 -13.90 -6.84
CA LYS A 11 -28.22 -15.16 -7.34
C LYS A 11 -29.41 -15.67 -6.52
N ASN A 12 -29.91 -14.89 -5.55
CA ASN A 12 -31.02 -15.23 -4.67
C ASN A 12 -30.86 -16.58 -3.95
N LEU A 13 -29.63 -16.93 -3.56
CA LEU A 13 -29.34 -18.18 -2.86
C LEU A 13 -29.25 -17.97 -1.35
N THR A 14 -29.69 -18.93 -0.54
CA THR A 14 -29.35 -18.99 0.89
C THR A 14 -27.95 -19.57 1.12
N GLN A 15 -27.41 -19.46 2.35
CA GLN A 15 -26.10 -20.05 2.66
C GLN A 15 -26.15 -21.58 2.53
N GLU A 16 -27.28 -22.16 2.92
CA GLU A 16 -27.62 -23.58 2.83
C GLU A 16 -27.70 -24.04 1.37
N GLU A 17 -28.38 -23.29 0.51
CA GLU A 17 -28.50 -23.60 -0.92
C GLU A 17 -27.17 -23.48 -1.66
N LEU A 18 -26.37 -22.46 -1.33
CA LEU A 18 -25.03 -22.32 -1.91
C LEU A 18 -24.12 -23.46 -1.47
N ALA A 19 -24.17 -23.84 -0.19
CA ALA A 19 -23.43 -24.98 0.35
C ALA A 19 -23.80 -26.28 -0.37
N GLN A 20 -25.10 -26.54 -0.53
CA GLN A 20 -25.61 -27.73 -1.22
C GLN A 20 -25.18 -27.76 -2.70
N LYS A 21 -25.37 -26.66 -3.44
CA LYS A 21 -25.03 -26.59 -4.87
C LYS A 21 -23.52 -26.67 -5.13
N SER A 22 -22.69 -26.18 -4.21
CA SER A 22 -21.23 -26.23 -4.30
C SER A 22 -20.59 -27.49 -3.71
N GLY A 23 -21.38 -28.36 -3.05
CA GLY A 23 -20.85 -29.53 -2.34
C GLY A 23 -19.94 -29.14 -1.16
N LEU A 24 -20.16 -27.97 -0.57
CA LEU A 24 -19.44 -27.46 0.59
C LEU A 24 -20.33 -27.50 1.84
N SER A 25 -19.73 -27.43 3.03
CA SER A 25 -20.52 -27.28 4.25
C SER A 25 -21.02 -25.84 4.41
N VAL A 26 -22.19 -25.64 5.02
CA VAL A 26 -22.72 -24.31 5.37
C VAL A 26 -21.70 -23.53 6.20
N ARG A 27 -21.01 -24.20 7.13
CA ARG A 27 -19.93 -23.62 7.93
C ARG A 27 -18.76 -23.13 7.07
N THR A 28 -18.44 -23.81 5.97
CA THR A 28 -17.42 -23.37 5.01
C THR A 28 -17.86 -22.09 4.33
N ILE A 29 -19.11 -22.01 3.85
CA ILE A 29 -19.67 -20.80 3.24
C ILE A 29 -19.65 -19.65 4.23
N GLN A 30 -20.11 -19.86 5.47
CA GLN A 30 -20.08 -18.86 6.54
C GLN A 30 -18.67 -18.36 6.84
N ARG A 31 -17.69 -19.25 6.94
CA ARG A 31 -16.28 -18.87 7.18
C ARG A 31 -15.74 -18.02 6.03
N ILE A 32 -16.08 -18.35 4.78
CA ILE A 32 -15.65 -17.57 3.61
C ILE A 32 -16.34 -16.21 3.59
N GLU A 33 -17.64 -16.17 3.88
CA GLU A 33 -18.39 -14.92 4.03
C GLU A 33 -17.89 -14.07 5.20
N ALA A 34 -17.29 -14.68 6.23
CA ALA A 34 -16.64 -14.02 7.37
C ALA A 34 -15.17 -13.67 7.15
N GLY A 35 -14.59 -13.96 5.97
CA GLY A 35 -13.24 -13.51 5.60
C GLY A 35 -12.22 -14.61 5.27
N MET A 36 -12.57 -15.88 5.36
CA MET A 36 -11.67 -16.96 4.94
C MET A 36 -11.48 -16.98 3.41
N LEU A 37 -10.23 -16.92 2.94
CA LEU A 37 -9.93 -17.07 1.51
C LEU A 37 -10.11 -18.53 1.05
N PRO A 38 -11.01 -18.82 0.08
CA PRO A 38 -11.14 -20.16 -0.48
C PRO A 38 -9.91 -20.50 -1.34
N LYS A 39 -9.46 -21.75 -1.28
CA LYS A 39 -8.29 -22.24 -2.06
C LYS A 39 -8.58 -23.63 -2.64
N GLY A 40 -7.87 -23.98 -3.70
CA GLY A 40 -7.91 -25.31 -4.30
C GLY A 40 -9.33 -25.74 -4.70
N TYR A 41 -9.77 -26.88 -4.18
CA TYR A 41 -11.10 -27.44 -4.46
C TYR A 41 -12.24 -26.46 -4.13
N THR A 42 -12.19 -25.82 -2.96
CA THR A 42 -13.25 -24.89 -2.49
C THR A 42 -13.42 -23.71 -3.44
N LEU A 43 -12.32 -23.18 -3.99
CA LEU A 43 -12.37 -22.10 -4.97
C LEU A 43 -13.04 -22.58 -6.26
N LYS A 44 -12.53 -23.69 -6.85
CA LYS A 44 -13.06 -24.25 -8.10
C LYS A 44 -14.54 -24.61 -8.00
N ALA A 45 -14.97 -25.16 -6.86
CA ALA A 45 -16.36 -25.49 -6.59
C ALA A 45 -17.26 -24.24 -6.59
N LEU A 46 -16.83 -23.15 -5.96
CA LEU A 46 -17.59 -21.90 -5.92
C LEU A 46 -17.65 -21.21 -7.28
N VAL A 47 -16.52 -21.14 -8.01
CA VAL A 47 -16.45 -20.61 -9.40
C VAL A 47 -17.46 -21.32 -10.28
N ARG A 48 -17.44 -22.66 -10.28
CA ARG A 48 -18.35 -23.47 -11.09
C ARG A 48 -19.81 -23.31 -10.70
N THR A 49 -20.10 -23.24 -9.41
CA THR A 49 -21.48 -23.14 -8.90
C THR A 49 -22.09 -21.77 -9.13
N LEU A 50 -21.27 -20.73 -9.00
CA LEU A 50 -21.67 -19.35 -9.17
C LEU A 50 -21.48 -18.86 -10.61
N ASP A 51 -20.98 -19.69 -11.53
CA ASP A 51 -20.79 -19.37 -12.95
C ASP A 51 -20.12 -18.00 -13.16
N ILE A 52 -18.99 -17.82 -12.48
CA ILE A 52 -18.19 -16.59 -12.49
C ILE A 52 -16.74 -16.97 -12.83
N PRO A 53 -15.98 -16.08 -13.50
CA PRO A 53 -14.56 -16.31 -13.75
C PRO A 53 -13.78 -16.40 -12.43
N GLU A 54 -12.71 -17.21 -12.40
CA GLU A 54 -11.88 -17.38 -11.19
C GLU A 54 -11.33 -16.05 -10.68
N GLU A 55 -11.09 -15.12 -11.59
CA GLU A 55 -10.59 -13.76 -11.35
C GLU A 55 -11.54 -12.94 -10.43
N ASP A 56 -12.85 -13.14 -10.54
CA ASP A 56 -13.85 -12.42 -9.72
C ASP A 56 -13.89 -12.90 -8.27
N LEU A 57 -13.58 -14.18 -8.01
CA LEU A 57 -13.39 -14.69 -6.65
C LEU A 57 -11.96 -14.46 -6.14
N LEU A 58 -10.96 -14.37 -7.00
CA LEU A 58 -9.59 -14.01 -6.61
C LEU A 58 -9.46 -12.52 -6.28
N ASN A 59 -10.32 -11.67 -6.84
CA ASN A 59 -10.49 -10.28 -6.38
C ASN A 59 -10.93 -10.19 -4.91
N ILE A 60 -11.34 -11.28 -4.25
CA ILE A 60 -11.49 -11.33 -2.79
C ILE A 60 -10.15 -11.09 -2.06
N LYS A 61 -9.00 -11.46 -2.65
CA LYS A 61 -7.68 -11.09 -2.09
C LYS A 61 -7.47 -9.57 -2.06
N ILE A 62 -7.91 -8.89 -3.11
CA ILE A 62 -7.78 -7.43 -3.23
C ILE A 62 -8.82 -6.77 -2.32
N VAL A 63 -10.04 -7.29 -2.32
CA VAL A 63 -11.15 -6.79 -1.51
C VAL A 63 -10.94 -7.06 -0.02
N GLN A 64 -10.19 -8.05 0.46
CA GLN A 64 -9.84 -8.13 1.90
C GLN A 64 -8.69 -7.20 2.31
N GLN A 65 -7.90 -6.72 1.36
CA GLN A 65 -7.02 -5.56 1.56
C GLN A 65 -7.74 -4.21 1.30
N GLU A 66 -8.94 -4.22 0.72
CA GLU A 66 -9.76 -3.05 0.38
C GLU A 66 -11.15 -3.01 1.07
N ILE A 67 -11.51 -3.95 1.97
CA ILE A 67 -12.79 -3.91 2.72
C ILE A 67 -12.74 -2.86 3.84
N GLU A 68 -11.57 -2.29 4.14
CA GLU A 68 -11.50 -1.00 4.84
C GLU A 68 -11.96 0.19 3.97
N THR A 69 -12.20 0.00 2.67
CA THR A 69 -12.58 1.08 1.75
C THR A 69 -13.72 0.64 0.80
N VAL A 70 -14.97 0.66 1.27
CA VAL A 70 -16.12 0.89 0.38
C VAL A 70 -16.93 2.04 0.94
N GLU A 71 -16.84 3.17 0.25
CA GLU A 71 -17.50 4.45 0.52
C GLU A 71 -19.03 4.32 0.41
N LEU A 72 -19.71 4.70 1.48
CA LEU A 72 -21.04 5.32 1.51
C LEU A 72 -20.85 6.64 2.30
N PRO A 73 -21.65 7.69 2.02
CA PRO A 73 -21.19 9.07 1.96
C PRO A 73 -20.68 9.63 3.30
N VAL A 74 -19.52 10.30 3.22
CA VAL A 74 -18.99 11.38 4.08
C VAL A 74 -19.43 11.33 5.55
N THR A 75 -18.77 10.48 6.32
CA THR A 75 -18.30 10.83 7.66
C THR A 75 -16.84 10.42 7.72
N ILE A 76 -15.92 11.39 7.62
CA ILE A 76 -14.49 11.14 7.87
C ILE A 76 -14.42 10.52 9.27
N THR A 77 -14.07 9.24 9.35
CA THR A 77 -13.78 8.64 10.65
C THR A 77 -12.55 9.35 11.20
N GLU A 78 -12.59 9.81 12.45
CA GLU A 78 -11.46 10.52 13.08
C GLU A 78 -10.14 9.73 12.91
N ASN A 79 -10.24 8.40 12.91
CA ASN A 79 -9.13 7.47 12.71
C ASN A 79 -8.45 7.58 11.33
N GLU A 80 -9.18 7.73 10.22
CA GLU A 80 -8.54 7.91 8.89
C GLU A 80 -7.80 9.24 8.80
N SER A 81 -8.37 10.31 9.36
CA SER A 81 -7.74 11.63 9.39
C SER A 81 -6.46 11.63 10.22
N ALA A 82 -6.46 10.91 11.35
CA ALA A 82 -5.30 10.72 12.21
C ALA A 82 -4.21 9.90 11.50
N ASN A 83 -4.59 8.84 10.78
CA ASN A 83 -3.66 8.00 10.02
C ASN A 83 -3.01 8.78 8.87
N LEU A 84 -3.77 9.63 8.18
CA LEU A 84 -3.24 10.49 7.13
C LEU A 84 -2.30 11.57 7.70
N ALA A 85 -2.67 12.19 8.82
CA ALA A 85 -1.82 13.16 9.51
C ALA A 85 -0.50 12.53 9.95
N LEU A 86 -0.54 11.32 10.51
CA LEU A 86 0.66 10.59 10.88
C LEU A 86 1.52 10.25 9.66
N ALA A 87 0.91 9.79 8.56
CA ALA A 87 1.65 9.52 7.33
C ALA A 87 2.36 10.79 6.80
N LYS A 88 1.75 11.98 6.94
CA LYS A 88 2.39 13.26 6.57
C LYS A 88 3.58 13.54 7.47
N ILE A 89 3.43 13.40 8.79
CA ILE A 89 4.52 13.58 9.76
C ILE A 89 5.67 12.64 9.42
N ILE A 90 5.38 11.37 9.15
CA ILE A 90 6.39 10.37 8.75
C ILE A 90 7.11 10.81 7.47
N ASN A 91 6.39 11.22 6.42
CA ASN A 91 7.01 11.68 5.17
C ASN A 91 7.88 12.94 5.38
N LEU A 92 7.41 13.94 6.12
CA LEU A 92 8.14 15.18 6.39
C LEU A 92 9.32 14.99 7.35
N SER A 93 9.27 13.99 8.23
CA SER A 93 10.31 13.73 9.23
C SER A 93 11.70 13.48 8.63
N SER A 94 11.77 13.13 7.34
CA SER A 94 13.03 12.96 6.62
C SER A 94 13.70 14.27 6.21
N ILE A 95 12.98 15.39 6.12
CA ILE A 95 13.53 16.66 5.59
C ILE A 95 14.79 17.12 6.37
N PRO A 96 14.81 17.15 7.72
CA PRO A 96 15.99 17.58 8.47
C PRO A 96 17.23 16.72 8.23
N VAL A 97 17.02 15.45 7.85
CA VAL A 97 18.07 14.46 7.60
C VAL A 97 18.24 14.14 6.11
N ALA A 98 17.62 14.91 5.21
CA ALA A 98 17.57 14.60 3.78
C ALA A 98 18.94 14.63 3.08
N TRP A 99 19.92 15.30 3.68
CA TRP A 99 21.31 15.33 3.21
C TRP A 99 22.09 14.05 3.56
N LEU A 100 21.60 13.25 4.51
CA LEU A 100 22.22 12.00 4.95
C LEU A 100 21.50 10.81 4.28
N PRO A 101 22.12 10.13 3.30
CA PRO A 101 21.44 9.11 2.51
C PRO A 101 20.88 7.95 3.35
N PHE A 102 21.63 7.48 4.34
CA PHE A 102 21.18 6.37 5.20
C PHE A 102 20.20 6.80 6.29
N ALA A 103 20.33 8.00 6.84
CA ALA A 103 19.44 8.47 7.89
C ALA A 103 18.04 8.85 7.37
N ASN A 104 17.95 9.16 6.06
CA ASN A 104 16.73 9.63 5.39
C ASN A 104 15.51 8.71 5.58
N PHE A 105 15.70 7.38 5.55
CA PHE A 105 14.62 6.41 5.76
C PHE A 105 14.56 5.87 7.19
N MET A 106 15.62 6.05 7.98
CA MET A 106 15.69 5.57 9.36
C MET A 106 14.72 6.32 10.28
N VAL A 107 14.63 7.65 10.17
CA VAL A 107 13.74 8.45 11.00
C VAL A 107 12.25 8.07 10.79
N PRO A 108 11.76 8.01 9.53
CA PRO A 108 10.42 7.49 9.22
C PRO A 108 10.17 6.06 9.72
N LEU A 109 11.15 5.16 9.55
CA LEU A 109 11.05 3.78 10.01
C LEU A 109 10.93 3.70 11.53
N LEU A 110 11.69 4.54 12.24
CA LEU A 110 11.66 4.63 13.70
C LEU A 110 10.30 5.14 14.20
N ILE A 111 9.76 6.19 13.58
CA ILE A 111 8.42 6.70 13.91
C ILE A 111 7.37 5.61 13.68
N MET A 112 7.40 4.92 12.53
CA MET A 112 6.49 3.81 12.23
C MET A 112 6.60 2.68 13.27
N PHE A 113 7.82 2.35 13.74
CA PHE A 113 8.03 1.34 14.76
C PHE A 113 7.40 1.74 16.10
N PHE A 114 7.55 3.01 16.51
CA PHE A 114 6.98 3.50 17.76
C PHE A 114 5.46 3.68 17.71
N THR A 115 4.91 4.14 16.59
CA THR A 115 3.47 4.35 16.42
C THR A 115 2.72 3.05 16.14
N LYS A 116 3.42 1.99 15.72
CA LYS A 116 2.88 0.69 15.30
C LYS A 116 1.93 0.76 14.10
N GLU A 117 1.81 1.93 13.46
CA GLU A 117 0.97 2.15 12.29
C GLU A 117 1.64 1.60 11.03
N LYS A 118 0.98 0.65 10.35
CA LYS A 118 1.55 -0.08 9.19
C LYS A 118 0.75 0.14 7.91
N SER A 119 0.13 1.31 7.79
CA SER A 119 -0.70 1.65 6.62
C SER A 119 0.08 1.51 5.32
N ARG A 120 -0.64 1.20 4.23
CA ARG A 120 -0.04 1.04 2.90
C ARG A 120 0.73 2.29 2.47
N ILE A 121 0.23 3.48 2.83
CA ILE A 121 0.85 4.77 2.52
C ILE A 121 2.20 4.91 3.24
N ILE A 122 2.26 4.60 4.54
CA ILE A 122 3.50 4.68 5.33
C ILE A 122 4.56 3.73 4.78
N LYS A 123 4.19 2.48 4.48
CA LYS A 123 5.10 1.51 3.85
C LYS A 123 5.66 1.99 2.52
N GLN A 124 4.83 2.65 1.71
CA GLN A 124 5.23 3.21 0.42
C GLN A 124 6.18 4.41 0.57
N ILE A 125 5.95 5.30 1.54
CA ILE A 125 6.87 6.40 1.88
C ILE A 125 8.25 5.84 2.22
N ILE A 126 8.31 4.89 3.16
CA ILE A 126 9.58 4.30 3.61
C ILE A 126 10.25 3.53 2.47
N SER A 127 9.49 2.79 1.67
CA SER A 127 10.03 2.05 0.52
C SER A 127 10.64 2.98 -0.54
N LEU A 128 10.00 4.13 -0.80
CA LEU A 128 10.54 5.15 -1.71
C LEU A 128 11.85 5.76 -1.17
N GLN A 129 11.93 6.00 0.14
CA GLN A 129 13.14 6.52 0.76
C GLN A 129 14.29 5.49 0.79
N ILE A 130 13.98 4.20 0.96
CA ILE A 130 14.94 3.10 0.80
C ILE A 130 15.46 3.04 -0.64
N LEU A 131 14.57 3.17 -1.63
CA LEU A 131 15.00 3.21 -3.03
C LEU A 131 15.95 4.39 -3.27
N LEU A 132 15.59 5.57 -2.78
CA LEU A 132 16.37 6.78 -3.00
C LEU A 132 17.71 6.77 -2.23
N SER A 133 17.77 6.11 -1.07
CA SER A 133 19.03 5.93 -0.32
C SER A 133 20.03 5.02 -1.03
N ILE A 134 19.56 4.18 -1.95
CA ILE A 134 20.42 3.34 -2.82
C ILE A 134 20.76 4.09 -4.12
N VAL A 135 19.77 4.69 -4.77
CA VAL A 135 19.96 5.33 -6.09
C VAL A 135 20.85 6.57 -6.01
N CYS A 136 20.69 7.43 -5.01
CA CYS A 136 21.47 8.67 -4.89
C CYS A 136 22.99 8.41 -4.78
N PRO A 137 23.47 7.53 -3.87
CA PRO A 137 24.90 7.19 -3.80
C PRO A 137 25.44 6.56 -5.10
N VAL A 138 24.64 5.75 -5.81
CA VAL A 138 25.05 5.18 -7.09
C VAL A 138 25.28 6.28 -8.14
N ILE A 139 24.37 7.25 -8.25
CA ILE A 139 24.54 8.40 -9.15
C ILE A 139 25.78 9.22 -8.75
N PHE A 140 25.95 9.49 -7.46
CA PHE A 140 27.13 10.18 -6.95
C PHE A 140 28.43 9.46 -7.31
N MET A 141 28.48 8.13 -7.13
CA MET A 141 29.64 7.31 -7.44
C MET A 141 29.97 7.34 -8.94
N ILE A 142 28.96 7.27 -9.81
CA ILE A 142 29.17 7.37 -11.27
C ILE A 142 29.84 8.72 -11.62
N VAL A 143 29.30 9.84 -11.12
CA VAL A 143 29.87 11.16 -11.41
C VAL A 143 31.30 11.29 -10.86
N ALA A 144 31.56 10.76 -9.67
CA ALA A 144 32.89 10.76 -9.07
C ALA A 144 33.90 9.94 -9.90
N LEU A 145 33.51 8.75 -10.39
CA LEU A 145 34.37 7.89 -11.21
C LEU A 145 34.69 8.49 -12.57
N LEU A 146 33.78 9.26 -13.16
CA LEU A 146 33.98 9.95 -14.42
C LEU A 146 34.96 11.13 -14.32
N LYS A 147 35.39 11.52 -13.11
CA LYS A 147 36.36 12.60 -12.87
C LYS A 147 35.99 13.94 -13.55
N LEU A 148 34.71 14.30 -13.58
CA LEU A 148 34.18 15.55 -14.17
C LEU A 148 34.64 16.85 -13.45
N GLY A 149 35.52 16.74 -12.45
CA GLY A 149 36.00 17.85 -11.64
C GLY A 149 35.14 18.10 -10.39
N SER A 150 35.75 18.74 -9.38
CA SER A 150 35.14 18.97 -8.07
C SER A 150 33.85 19.80 -8.11
N ARG A 151 33.78 20.77 -9.05
CA ARG A 151 32.57 21.59 -9.26
C ARG A 151 31.37 20.74 -9.67
N ALA A 152 31.56 19.79 -10.59
CA ALA A 152 30.50 18.91 -11.06
C ALA A 152 30.01 17.98 -9.93
N VAL A 153 30.94 17.44 -9.13
CA VAL A 153 30.60 16.61 -7.96
C VAL A 153 29.77 17.40 -6.94
N MET A 154 30.18 18.64 -6.64
CA MET A 154 29.44 19.52 -5.71
C MET A 154 28.04 19.85 -6.21
N ILE A 155 27.90 20.23 -7.49
CA ILE A 155 26.61 20.50 -8.12
C ILE A 155 25.71 19.25 -8.06
N THR A 156 26.28 18.08 -8.36
CA THR A 156 25.54 16.80 -8.30
C THR A 156 25.04 16.52 -6.89
N MET A 157 25.87 16.72 -5.87
CA MET A 157 25.48 16.52 -4.48
C MET A 157 24.30 17.43 -4.09
N VAL A 158 24.38 18.73 -4.42
CA VAL A 158 23.28 19.68 -4.16
C VAL A 158 22.01 19.27 -4.89
N MET A 159 22.11 18.90 -6.18
CA MET A 159 20.96 18.48 -6.99
C MET A 159 20.29 17.21 -6.47
N LEU A 160 21.07 16.23 -5.97
CA LEU A 160 20.52 15.01 -5.37
C LEU A 160 19.73 15.31 -4.10
N VAL A 161 20.25 16.18 -3.22
CA VAL A 161 19.55 16.58 -2.00
C VAL A 161 18.28 17.37 -2.32
N LEU A 162 18.34 18.33 -3.25
CA LEU A 162 17.17 19.09 -3.69
C LEU A 162 16.11 18.20 -4.32
N SER A 163 16.51 17.21 -5.14
CA SER A 163 15.60 16.24 -5.74
C SER A 163 14.91 15.38 -4.68
N ASN A 164 15.65 14.94 -3.66
CA ASN A 164 15.10 14.20 -2.51
C ASN A 164 14.06 15.04 -1.76
N ILE A 165 14.40 16.27 -1.40
CA ILE A 165 13.48 17.20 -0.74
C ILE A 165 12.24 17.46 -1.60
N TYR A 166 12.42 17.67 -2.90
CA TYR A 166 11.31 17.87 -3.83
C TYR A 166 10.34 16.69 -3.85
N ILE A 167 10.84 15.45 -3.88
CA ILE A 167 10.01 14.24 -3.83
C ILE A 167 9.21 14.19 -2.53
N ILE A 168 9.85 14.46 -1.39
CA ILE A 168 9.20 14.47 -0.06
C ILE A 168 8.08 15.52 -0.03
N LEU A 169 8.38 16.76 -0.43
CA LEU A 169 7.41 17.85 -0.45
C LEU A 169 6.27 17.57 -1.44
N ARG A 170 6.57 17.01 -2.61
CA ARG A 170 5.57 16.71 -3.62
C ARG A 170 4.62 15.59 -3.14
N ASN A 171 5.13 14.60 -2.44
CA ASN A 171 4.31 13.56 -1.82
C ASN A 171 3.41 14.14 -0.72
N ALA A 172 3.95 15.01 0.14
CA ALA A 172 3.16 15.68 1.17
C ALA A 172 2.00 16.51 0.58
N TYR A 173 2.30 17.29 -0.47
CA TYR A 173 1.30 18.08 -1.18
C TYR A 173 0.19 17.21 -1.81
N GLU A 174 0.55 16.07 -2.41
CA GLU A 174 -0.44 15.18 -3.00
C GLU A 174 -1.30 14.47 -1.93
N MET A 175 -0.72 14.18 -0.76
CA MET A 175 -1.45 13.64 0.39
C MET A 175 -2.47 14.63 0.96
N ASP A 176 -2.19 15.93 0.92
CA ASP A 176 -3.17 16.97 1.27
C ASP A 176 -4.33 17.02 0.26
N LYS A 177 -4.02 16.88 -1.03
CA LYS A 177 -5.01 17.10 -2.10
C LYS A 177 -5.85 15.87 -2.41
N LYS A 178 -5.27 14.67 -2.32
CA LYS A 178 -5.87 13.42 -2.84
C LYS A 178 -5.72 12.23 -1.88
N SER A 179 -5.29 12.46 -0.64
CA SER A 179 -5.05 11.40 0.36
C SER A 179 -4.17 10.24 -0.17
N SER A 180 -3.30 10.53 -1.13
CA SER A 180 -2.49 9.54 -1.84
C SER A 180 -1.12 10.11 -2.20
N LEU A 181 -0.16 9.22 -2.43
CA LEU A 181 1.19 9.60 -2.82
C LEU A 181 1.27 9.86 -4.32
N ARG A 182 2.00 10.92 -4.70
CA ARG A 182 2.32 11.18 -6.11
C ARG A 182 3.31 10.16 -6.65
N TYR A 183 4.39 9.95 -5.89
CA TYR A 183 5.41 8.96 -6.18
C TYR A 183 5.16 7.74 -5.31
N LYS A 184 4.73 6.65 -5.96
CA LYS A 184 4.48 5.34 -5.34
C LYS A 184 5.22 4.26 -6.12
N LEU A 185 5.63 3.22 -5.43
CA LEU A 185 6.23 2.02 -6.00
C LEU A 185 5.15 0.96 -6.25
N ASN A 186 5.37 0.10 -7.24
CA ASN A 186 4.49 -1.04 -7.50
C ASN A 186 4.68 -2.17 -6.47
N PHE A 187 5.68 -2.05 -5.59
CA PHE A 187 6.01 -3.00 -4.54
C PHE A 187 6.33 -2.25 -3.23
N SER A 188 6.49 -3.00 -2.14
CA SER A 188 6.92 -2.50 -0.83
C SER A 188 8.11 -3.33 -0.35
N PHE A 189 9.12 -2.67 0.23
CA PHE A 189 10.23 -3.36 0.91
C PHE A 189 9.86 -3.78 2.35
N LEU A 190 8.75 -3.27 2.88
CA LEU A 190 8.18 -3.56 4.22
C LEU A 190 6.87 -4.37 4.17
#